data_AF-A0A7V4J5C9-F1
#
_entry.id   AF-A0A7V4J5C9-F1
#
_cell.length_a   1.000
_cell.length_b   1.000
_cell.length_c   1.000
_cell.angle_alpha   90.00
_cell.angle_beta   90.00
_cell.angle_gamma   90.00
#
_symmetry.space_group_name_H-M   'P 1'
#
loop_
_entity.id
_entity.type
_entity.pdbx_description
1 polymer ?
#
loop_
_entity_poly.entity_id
_entity_poly.type
_entity_poly.pdbx_seq_one_letter_code
_entity_poly.pdbx_strand_id
1 'polypeptide(L)'
;DKVKTDYPDELTAVNMVRRALEEPMRGIVRNAGLDGAVVVEEVRRQQKAKKSKTIGYDVMSGAYTDMVKAGIIDPAKVTRGALENAASIAAMILTTEALITDLPEKEKPAAAPGGPGGGMGMM
;
A
#
# COMPACT_ATOMS: atom_id res chain seq x y z
N ASP A 1 -7.24 -19.93 -7.82
CA ASP A 1 -8.66 -19.55 -7.60
C ASP A 1 -9.45 -19.90 -8.86
N LYS A 2 -10.78 -20.00 -8.80
CA LYS A 2 -11.65 -20.34 -9.95
C LYS A 2 -12.53 -19.15 -10.36
N VAL A 3 -11.98 -17.93 -10.28
CA VAL A 3 -12.73 -16.71 -10.57
C VAL A 3 -13.11 -16.71 -12.05
N LYS A 4 -14.41 -16.60 -12.32
CA LYS A 4 -14.98 -16.43 -13.65
C LYS A 4 -15.45 -14.99 -13.80
N THR A 5 -15.34 -14.45 -15.00
CA THR A 5 -15.72 -13.07 -15.33
C THR A 5 -16.59 -13.09 -16.57
N ASP A 6 -17.56 -12.19 -16.65
CA ASP A 6 -18.49 -12.11 -17.76
C ASP A 6 -17.95 -11.19 -18.86
N TYR A 7 -17.13 -10.20 -18.48
CA TYR A 7 -16.53 -9.23 -19.40
C TYR A 7 -14.99 -9.27 -19.41
N PRO A 8 -14.34 -8.93 -20.53
CA PRO A 8 -12.87 -8.86 -20.62
C PRO A 8 -12.22 -7.86 -19.64
N ASP A 9 -12.90 -6.76 -19.35
CA ASP A 9 -12.39 -5.71 -18.46
C ASP A 9 -12.33 -6.20 -17.01
N GLU A 10 -13.31 -7.00 -16.58
CA GLU A 10 -13.29 -7.66 -15.28
C GLU A 10 -12.09 -8.61 -15.16
N LEU A 11 -11.79 -9.38 -16.21
CA LEU A 11 -10.61 -10.26 -16.20
C LEU A 11 -9.31 -9.46 -16.07
N THR A 12 -9.24 -8.30 -16.72
CA THR A 12 -8.12 -7.37 -16.58
C THR A 12 -7.97 -6.90 -15.13
N ALA A 13 -9.06 -6.47 -14.50
CA ALA A 13 -9.07 -6.06 -13.09
C ALA A 13 -8.65 -7.20 -12.15
N VAL A 14 -9.15 -8.42 -12.36
CA VAL A 14 -8.75 -9.60 -11.57
C VAL A 14 -7.25 -9.84 -11.69
N ASN A 15 -6.68 -9.72 -12.89
CA ASN A 15 -5.23 -9.87 -13.09
C ASN A 15 -4.43 -8.75 -12.41
N MET A 16 -4.94 -7.51 -12.39
CA MET A 16 -4.33 -6.41 -11.63
C MET A 16 -4.30 -6.70 -10.14
N VAL A 17 -5.40 -7.20 -9.56
CA VAL A 17 -5.45 -7.59 -8.15
C VAL A 17 -4.48 -8.74 -7.86
N ARG A 18 -4.42 -9.77 -8.71
CA ARG A 18 -3.46 -10.89 -8.55
C ARG A 18 -2.02 -10.40 -8.47
N ARG A 19 -1.65 -9.42 -9.31
CA ARG A 19 -0.32 -8.82 -9.29
C ARG A 19 -0.12 -7.96 -8.04
N ALA A 20 -1.11 -7.15 -7.64
CA ALA A 20 -1.04 -6.30 -6.45
C ALA A 20 -0.83 -7.10 -5.16
N LEU A 21 -1.38 -8.32 -5.07
CA LEU A 21 -1.18 -9.22 -3.92
C LEU A 21 0.29 -9.65 -3.72
N GLU A 22 1.17 -9.47 -4.71
CA GLU A 22 2.59 -9.72 -4.57
C GLU A 22 3.34 -8.57 -3.87
N GLU A 23 2.80 -7.35 -3.94
CA GLU A 23 3.49 -6.13 -3.48
C GLU A 23 3.85 -6.13 -2.00
N PRO A 24 3.02 -6.65 -1.06
CA PRO A 24 3.42 -6.71 0.34
C PRO A 24 4.71 -7.51 0.55
N MET A 25 4.84 -8.68 -0.09
CA MET A 25 6.06 -9.49 -0.01
C MET A 25 7.24 -8.78 -0.68
N ARG A 26 7.04 -8.20 -1.87
CA ARG A 26 8.08 -7.43 -2.56
C ARG A 26 8.57 -6.25 -1.71
N GLY A 27 7.66 -5.56 -1.02
CA GLY A 27 7.98 -4.48 -0.11
C GLY A 27 8.88 -4.92 1.03
N ILE A 28 8.51 -5.99 1.73
CA ILE A 28 9.30 -6.55 2.84
C ILE A 28 10.70 -6.98 2.35
N VAL A 29 10.78 -7.67 1.21
CA VAL A 29 12.04 -8.15 0.64
C VAL A 29 12.93 -6.99 0.17
N ARG A 30 12.35 -5.95 -0.46
CA ARG A 30 13.08 -4.73 -0.84
C ARG A 30 13.65 -4.01 0.37
N ASN A 31 12.90 -3.94 1.47
CA ASN A 31 13.39 -3.35 2.72
C ASN A 31 14.58 -4.13 3.32
N ALA A 32 14.69 -5.42 3.00
CA ALA A 32 15.84 -6.26 3.34
C ALA A 32 17.00 -6.15 2.32
N GLY A 33 16.91 -5.28 1.31
CA GLY A 33 17.96 -5.05 0.30
C GLY A 33 18.03 -6.12 -0.80
N LEU A 34 16.99 -6.95 -0.95
CA LEU A 34 16.94 -8.05 -1.91
C LEU A 34 15.95 -7.76 -3.06
N ASP A 35 16.10 -8.50 -4.18
CA ASP A 35 15.15 -8.41 -5.30
C ASP A 35 13.84 -9.17 -4.99
N GLY A 36 12.78 -8.40 -4.74
CA GLY A 36 11.44 -8.92 -4.46
C GLY A 36 10.86 -9.78 -5.58
N ALA A 37 11.19 -9.53 -6.85
CA ALA A 37 10.67 -10.32 -7.97
C ALA A 37 11.22 -11.74 -7.94
N VAL A 38 12.53 -11.87 -7.70
CA VAL A 38 13.22 -13.16 -7.63
C VAL A 38 12.68 -13.98 -6.47
N VAL A 39 12.51 -13.37 -5.29
CA VAL A 39 12.00 -14.06 -4.10
C VAL A 39 10.55 -14.53 -4.29
N VAL A 40 9.66 -13.68 -4.82
CA VAL A 40 8.26 -14.05 -5.06
C VAL A 40 8.16 -15.24 -6.03
N GLU A 41 8.91 -15.22 -7.12
CA GLU A 41 8.90 -16.32 -8.09
C GLU A 41 9.47 -17.61 -7.52
N GLU A 42 10.54 -17.54 -6.72
CA GLU A 42 11.09 -18.71 -6.05
C GLU A 42 10.13 -19.29 -5.00
N VAL A 43 9.45 -18.45 -4.20
CA VAL A 43 8.38 -18.89 -3.29
C VAL A 43 7.30 -19.63 -4.08
N ARG A 44 6.81 -19.07 -5.19
CA ARG A 44 5.80 -19.72 -6.06
C ARG A 44 6.28 -21.06 -6.58
N ARG A 45 7.53 -21.14 -7.05
CA ARG A 45 8.14 -22.38 -7.55
C ARG A 45 8.17 -23.44 -6.45
N GLN A 46 8.60 -23.09 -5.24
CA GLN A 46 8.66 -24.02 -4.12
C GLN A 46 7.28 -24.46 -3.63
N GLN A 47 6.31 -23.55 -3.57
CA GLN A 47 4.94 -23.89 -3.21
C GLN A 47 4.34 -24.93 -4.17
N LYS A 48 4.59 -24.79 -5.48
CA LYS A 48 4.20 -25.77 -6.50
C LYS A 48 4.93 -27.10 -6.32
N ALA A 49 6.25 -27.07 -6.19
CA ALA A 49 7.07 -28.28 -6.06
C ALA A 49 6.74 -29.10 -4.81
N LYS A 50 6.55 -28.41 -3.67
CA LYS A 50 6.25 -29.03 -2.36
C LYS A 50 4.75 -29.24 -2.14
N LYS A 51 3.89 -28.83 -3.10
CA LYS A 51 2.42 -28.84 -2.99
C LYS A 51 1.92 -28.23 -1.66
N SER A 52 2.60 -27.20 -1.18
CA SER A 52 2.29 -26.52 0.08
C SER A 52 2.13 -25.02 -0.15
N LYS A 53 1.06 -24.45 0.42
CA LYS A 53 0.79 -23.00 0.37
C LYS A 53 1.45 -22.23 1.51
N THR A 54 2.07 -22.92 2.47
CA THR A 54 2.67 -22.30 3.66
C THR A 54 4.12 -21.91 3.47
N ILE A 55 4.73 -22.23 2.32
CA ILE A 55 6.11 -21.85 2.03
C ILE A 55 6.17 -20.35 1.77
N GLY A 56 7.08 -19.67 2.44
CA GLY A 56 7.41 -18.26 2.24
C GLY A 56 8.91 -18.02 2.35
N TYR A 57 9.30 -16.76 2.45
CA TYR A 57 10.68 -16.35 2.63
C TYR A 57 10.79 -15.56 3.93
N ASP A 58 11.65 -16.04 4.84
CA ASP A 58 12.00 -15.34 6.05
C ASP A 58 13.22 -14.46 5.78
N VAL A 59 13.00 -13.15 5.75
CA VAL A 59 14.05 -12.15 5.48
C VAL A 59 15.08 -12.04 6.61
N MET A 60 14.74 -12.46 7.84
CA MET A 60 15.64 -12.40 8.98
C MET A 60 16.67 -13.54 8.94
N SER A 61 16.23 -14.75 8.54
CA SER A 61 17.12 -15.91 8.37
C SER A 61 17.67 -16.06 6.95
N GLY A 62 17.09 -15.38 5.97
CA GLY A 62 17.44 -15.48 4.55
C GLY A 62 17.00 -16.78 3.88
N ALA A 63 16.06 -17.53 4.49
CA ALA A 63 15.70 -18.88 4.08
C ALA A 63 14.24 -19.02 3.61
N TYR A 64 14.02 -19.96 2.67
CA TYR A 64 12.68 -20.39 2.27
C TYR A 64 12.17 -21.45 3.24
N THR A 65 11.16 -21.11 4.02
CA THR A 65 10.68 -21.94 5.12
C THR A 65 9.16 -22.11 5.10
N ASP A 66 8.67 -23.09 5.84
CA ASP A 66 7.24 -23.18 6.16
C ASP A 66 6.91 -22.13 7.22
N MET A 67 6.18 -21.09 6.82
CA MET A 67 5.88 -19.92 7.63
C MET A 67 5.08 -20.28 8.89
N VAL A 68 4.22 -21.29 8.81
CA VAL A 68 3.42 -21.75 9.95
C VAL A 68 4.32 -22.45 10.97
N LYS A 69 5.21 -23.33 10.52
CA LYS A 69 6.16 -24.01 11.41
C LYS A 69 7.19 -23.06 12.01
N ALA A 70 7.58 -22.03 11.26
CA ALA A 70 8.48 -20.98 11.72
C ALA A 70 7.81 -19.98 12.69
N GLY A 71 6.49 -20.06 12.89
CA GLY A 71 5.74 -19.15 13.75
C GLY A 71 5.52 -17.75 13.13
N ILE A 72 5.79 -17.57 11.85
CA ILE A 72 5.58 -16.33 11.11
C ILE A 72 4.17 -16.37 10.51
N ILE A 73 3.18 -16.04 11.34
CA ILE A 73 1.76 -16.15 11.00
C ILE A 73 1.03 -14.82 11.19
N ASP A 74 0.14 -14.50 10.25
CA ASP A 74 -0.79 -13.39 10.37
C ASP A 74 -2.20 -13.91 10.64
N PRO A 75 -2.95 -13.30 11.58
CA PRO A 75 -4.36 -13.62 11.75
C PRO A 75 -5.14 -13.33 10.47
N ALA A 76 -5.96 -14.29 10.02
CA ALA A 76 -6.73 -14.16 8.79
C ALA A 76 -7.60 -12.88 8.72
N LYS A 77 -8.12 -12.42 9.88
CA LYS A 77 -8.89 -11.18 9.98
C LYS A 77 -8.07 -9.95 9.56
N VAL A 78 -6.79 -9.91 9.91
CA VAL A 78 -5.89 -8.78 9.60
C VAL A 78 -5.64 -8.72 8.10
N THR A 79 -5.20 -9.84 7.51
CA THR A 79 -4.91 -9.91 6.06
C THR A 79 -6.15 -9.64 5.22
N ARG A 80 -7.31 -10.20 5.61
CA ARG A 80 -8.58 -9.95 4.93
C ARG A 80 -9.00 -8.48 5.02
N GLY A 81 -8.99 -7.92 6.23
CA GLY A 81 -9.38 -6.53 6.44
C GLY A 81 -8.47 -5.55 5.69
N ALA A 82 -7.17 -5.82 5.62
CA ALA A 82 -6.23 -5.02 4.84
C ALA A 82 -6.59 -5.02 3.34
N LEU A 83 -6.87 -6.19 2.77
CA LEU A 83 -7.25 -6.30 1.35
C LEU A 83 -8.60 -5.63 1.05
N GLU A 84 -9.61 -5.86 1.90
CA GLU A 84 -10.95 -5.27 1.75
C GLU A 84 -10.91 -3.74 1.81
N ASN A 85 -10.17 -3.18 2.77
CA ASN A 85 -10.00 -1.73 2.90
C ASN A 85 -9.25 -1.13 1.71
N ALA A 86 -8.17 -1.79 1.26
CA ALA A 86 -7.40 -1.34 0.09
C ALA A 86 -8.25 -1.35 -1.18
N ALA A 87 -9.03 -2.42 -1.41
CA ALA A 87 -9.93 -2.52 -2.54
C ALA A 87 -11.04 -1.45 -2.50
N SER A 88 -11.59 -1.16 -1.32
CA SER A 88 -12.60 -0.11 -1.12
C SER A 88 -12.08 1.28 -1.52
N ILE A 89 -10.89 1.65 -1.05
CA ILE A 89 -10.24 2.92 -1.40
C ILE A 89 -9.91 2.96 -2.90
N ALA A 90 -9.37 1.87 -3.45
CA ALA A 90 -9.05 1.80 -4.88
C ALA A 90 -10.31 1.99 -5.75
N ALA A 91 -11.43 1.35 -5.40
CA ALA A 91 -12.69 1.53 -6.10
C ALA A 91 -13.17 2.99 -6.03
N MET A 92 -13.16 3.60 -4.84
CA MET A 92 -13.52 5.00 -4.65
C MET A 92 -12.68 5.94 -5.54
N ILE A 93 -11.35 5.78 -5.53
CA ILE A 93 -10.43 6.61 -6.32
C ILE A 93 -10.66 6.41 -7.82
N LEU A 94 -10.78 5.16 -8.28
CA LEU A 94 -10.95 4.86 -9.71
C LEU A 94 -12.27 5.40 -10.28
N THR A 95 -13.30 5.57 -9.45
CA THR A 95 -14.59 6.15 -9.87
C THR A 95 -14.69 7.65 -9.57
N THR A 96 -13.63 8.28 -9.08
CA THR A 96 -13.63 9.73 -8.79
C THR A 96 -13.26 10.51 -10.05
N GLU A 97 -14.24 11.19 -10.63
CA GLU A 97 -14.05 11.99 -11.85
C GLU A 97 -13.49 13.40 -11.60
N ALA A 98 -13.70 13.96 -10.40
CA ALA A 98 -13.27 15.32 -10.07
C ALA A 98 -12.85 15.46 -8.61
N LEU A 99 -11.81 16.27 -8.38
CA LEU A 99 -11.35 16.72 -7.06
C LEU A 99 -11.39 18.24 -7.02
N ILE A 100 -12.13 18.80 -6.06
CA ILE A 100 -12.23 20.25 -5.85
C ILE A 100 -11.49 20.58 -4.56
N THR A 101 -10.61 21.58 -4.63
CA THR A 101 -9.78 22.04 -3.51
C THR A 101 -9.88 23.55 -3.37
N ASP A 102 -9.82 24.04 -2.13
CA ASP A 102 -9.71 25.48 -1.88
C ASP A 102 -8.39 26.04 -2.44
N LEU A 103 -8.39 27.33 -2.79
CA LEU A 103 -7.16 28.03 -3.16
C LEU A 103 -6.25 28.15 -1.93
N PRO A 104 -4.92 28.07 -2.08
CA PRO A 104 -3.99 28.33 -0.99
C PRO A 104 -4.30 29.67 -0.33
N GLU A 105 -4.41 29.68 1.01
CA GLU A 105 -4.60 30.93 1.73
C GLU A 105 -3.43 31.86 1.43
N LYS A 106 -3.71 33.10 1.01
CA LYS A 106 -2.68 34.12 0.94
C LYS A 106 -2.23 34.40 2.37
N GLU A 107 -0.93 34.30 2.63
CA GLU A 107 -0.38 34.71 3.91
C GLU A 107 -0.89 36.12 4.23
N LYS A 108 -1.62 36.25 5.34
CA LYS A 108 -2.00 37.57 5.84
C LYS A 108 -0.69 38.31 6.08
N PRO A 109 -0.54 39.55 5.59
CA PRO A 109 0.64 40.35 5.92
C PRO A 109 0.81 40.30 7.43
N ALA A 110 1.98 39.86 7.90
CA ALA A 110 2.31 39.92 9.31
C ALA A 110 1.98 41.34 9.76
N ALA A 111 1.11 41.47 10.77
CA ALA A 111 0.77 42.78 11.31
C ALA A 111 2.09 43.47 11.65
N ALA A 112 2.39 44.56 10.94
CA ALA A 112 3.62 45.29 11.17
C ALA A 112 3.69 45.63 12.66
N PRO A 113 4.83 45.40 13.35
CA PRO A 113 4.96 45.81 14.73
C PRO A 113 4.60 47.28 14.81
N GLY A 114 3.58 47.62 15.59
CA GLY A 114 3.15 49.01 15.79
C GLY A 114 4.36 49.84 16.18
N GLY A 115 4.82 50.69 15.26
CA GLY A 115 5.97 51.54 15.49
C GLY A 115 5.66 52.54 16.62
N PRO A 116 6.58 52.75 17.56
CA PRO A 116 6.43 53.79 18.59
C PRO A 116 6.63 55.17 17.95
N GLY A 117 5.55 55.77 17.46
CA GLY A 117 5.47 57.18 17.12
C GLY A 117 4.26 57.75 17.83
N GLY A 118 4.39 58.55 18.88
CA GLY A 118 5.14 59.80 18.84
C GLY A 118 4.10 60.90 18.66
N GLY A 119 3.75 61.56 19.77
CA GLY A 119 2.63 62.49 19.82
C GLY A 119 2.78 63.69 18.89
N MET A 120 1.63 64.22 18.48
CA MET A 120 1.44 65.66 18.26
C MET A 120 -0.08 65.90 18.24
N GLY A 121 -0.58 66.60 19.25
CA GLY A 121 -1.95 67.09 19.23
C GLY A 121 -2.14 68.18 18.17
N MET A 122 -3.38 68.39 17.73
CA MET A 122 -4.00 69.69 17.46
C MET A 122 -5.52 69.48 17.26
N MET A 123 -6.29 70.20 18.08
CA MET A 123 -7.75 70.46 18.06
C MET A 123 -8.70 69.28 18.27
#